data_AF-A0A958IWF8-F1
#
_entry.id   AF-A0A958IWF8-F1
#
_cell.length_a   1.000
_cell.length_b   1.000
_cell.length_c   1.000
_cell.angle_alpha   90.00
_cell.angle_beta   90.00
_cell.angle_gamma   90.00
#
_symmetry.space_group_name_H-M   'P 1'
#
loop_
_entity.id
_entity.type
_entity.pdbx_description
1 polymer ?
#
loop_
_entity_poly.entity_id
_entity_poly.type
_entity_poly.pdbx_seq_one_letter_code
_entity_poly.pdbx_strand_id
1 'polypeptide(L)'
;MVTAIYFLIYNLLVYPFAFALFHIYALFNRKFRRGIAGRYRSFRRMKAFLRSLGPEKPEIFLLHCASMGEFEHARPLLRALKARRPESRTVVMFFSPSGYENVKSAPGVDLFIYAPFDWWWPVRRLFRALRPRALLIAKYDVWPNQLWMARSLKIPALLLNATLQKTSGRLHPALRWFQRTLYRGLTRILTISDTDRDNYLRLARAEAVIAVGDTKYDQVISRAEESRATLPLPSAVCQGKRIFVAGSTWPEDETHLLPALRQLHRSY
;
A
#
# COMPACT_ATOMS: atom_id res chain seq x y z
N MET A 1 24.81 -17.03 -2.62
CA MET A 1 24.60 -18.30 -1.90
C MET A 1 23.44 -18.22 -0.90
N VAL A 2 23.51 -17.38 0.15
CA VAL A 2 22.46 -17.28 1.20
C VAL A 2 21.06 -16.93 0.67
N THR A 3 20.93 -15.96 -0.24
CA THR A 3 19.62 -15.61 -0.82
C THR A 3 18.99 -16.77 -1.61
N ALA A 4 19.79 -17.62 -2.25
CA ALA A 4 19.28 -18.77 -2.99
C ALA A 4 18.73 -19.85 -2.05
N ILE A 5 19.38 -20.07 -0.91
CA ILE A 5 18.90 -21.00 0.13
C ILE A 5 17.53 -20.54 0.65
N TYR A 6 17.41 -19.27 1.04
CA TYR A 6 16.13 -18.73 1.49
C TYR A 6 15.06 -18.73 0.40
N PHE A 7 15.45 -18.48 -0.85
CA PHE A 7 14.53 -18.59 -1.99
C PHE A 7 13.96 -20.00 -2.12
N LEU A 8 14.82 -21.04 -2.03
CA LEU A 8 14.39 -22.43 -2.10
C LEU A 8 13.52 -22.81 -0.89
N ILE A 9 13.94 -22.51 0.34
CA ILE A 9 13.16 -22.79 1.56
C ILE A 9 11.77 -22.12 1.47
N TYR A 10 11.72 -20.85 1.07
CA TYR A 10 10.46 -20.13 0.97
C TYR A 10 9.54 -20.74 -0.09
N ASN A 11 10.05 -21.02 -1.29
CA ASN A 11 9.22 -21.50 -2.39
C ASN A 11 8.88 -23.00 -2.34
N LEU A 12 9.68 -23.81 -1.65
CA LEU A 12 9.47 -25.27 -1.56
C LEU A 12 8.77 -25.69 -0.27
N LEU A 13 8.90 -24.92 0.83
CA LEU A 13 8.35 -25.29 2.13
C LEU A 13 7.30 -24.29 2.62
N VAL A 14 7.71 -23.03 2.82
CA VAL A 14 6.88 -22.02 3.50
C VAL A 14 5.66 -21.64 2.66
N TYR A 15 5.88 -21.29 1.39
CA TYR A 15 4.83 -20.79 0.51
C TYR A 15 3.81 -21.87 0.12
N PRO A 16 4.20 -23.10 -0.28
CA PRO A 16 3.22 -24.16 -0.57
C PRO A 16 2.32 -24.45 0.63
N PHE A 17 2.88 -24.51 1.84
CA PHE A 17 2.10 -24.70 3.07
C PHE A 17 1.12 -23.54 3.31
N ALA A 18 1.60 -22.29 3.25
CA ALA A 18 0.74 -21.11 3.41
C ALA A 18 -0.35 -21.02 2.32
N PHE A 19 -0.01 -21.40 1.09
CA PHE A 19 -0.93 -21.44 -0.04
C PHE A 19 -2.03 -22.48 0.17
N ALA A 20 -1.69 -23.68 0.64
CA ALA A 20 -2.65 -24.73 0.98
C ALA A 20 -3.61 -24.26 2.10
N LEU A 21 -3.07 -23.73 3.20
CA LEU A 21 -3.89 -23.18 4.29
C LEU A 21 -4.83 -22.07 3.82
N PHE A 22 -4.35 -21.17 2.96
CA PHE A 22 -5.17 -20.09 2.40
C PHE A 22 -6.34 -20.63 1.58
N HIS A 23 -6.13 -21.69 0.79
CA HIS A 23 -7.19 -22.31 -0.02
C HIS A 23 -8.18 -23.09 0.83
N ILE A 24 -7.72 -23.80 1.86
CA ILE A 24 -8.59 -24.47 2.84
C ILE A 24 -9.48 -23.43 3.54
N TYR A 25 -8.90 -22.33 4.04
CA TYR A 25 -9.66 -21.26 4.69
C TYR A 25 -10.65 -20.59 3.74
N ALA A 26 -10.33 -20.52 2.44
CA ALA A 26 -11.24 -20.00 1.43
C ALA A 26 -12.53 -20.83 1.30
N LEU A 27 -12.50 -22.14 1.55
CA LEU A 27 -13.73 -22.95 1.54
C LEU A 27 -14.78 -22.41 2.51
N PHE A 28 -14.34 -21.91 3.67
CA PHE A 28 -15.20 -21.41 4.73
C PHE A 28 -15.46 -19.90 4.66
N ASN A 29 -14.67 -19.14 3.88
CA ASN A 29 -14.77 -17.68 3.86
C ASN A 29 -14.98 -17.10 2.45
N ARG A 30 -16.15 -16.49 2.22
CA ARG A 30 -16.53 -15.87 0.93
C ARG A 30 -15.57 -14.77 0.48
N LYS A 31 -14.99 -14.01 1.41
CA LYS A 31 -14.01 -12.95 1.11
C LYS A 31 -12.77 -13.53 0.43
N PHE A 32 -12.26 -14.65 0.95
CA PHE A 32 -11.07 -15.31 0.41
C PHE A 32 -11.33 -15.93 -0.97
N ARG A 33 -12.48 -16.60 -1.18
CA ARG A 33 -12.88 -17.11 -2.51
C ARG A 33 -12.92 -16.02 -3.57
N ARG A 34 -13.51 -14.86 -3.23
CA ARG A 34 -13.52 -13.69 -4.12
C ARG A 34 -12.11 -13.23 -4.47
N GLY A 35 -11.21 -13.19 -3.49
CA GLY A 35 -9.80 -12.86 -3.69
C GLY A 35 -9.07 -13.83 -4.64
N ILE A 36 -9.32 -15.14 -4.53
CA ILE A 36 -8.73 -16.15 -5.44
C ILE A 36 -9.21 -15.91 -6.87
N ALA A 37 -10.53 -15.88 -7.08
CA ALA A 37 -11.11 -15.69 -8.41
C ALA A 37 -10.70 -14.33 -9.03
N GLY A 38 -10.58 -13.30 -8.19
CA GLY A 38 -10.12 -11.97 -8.58
C GLY A 38 -8.69 -11.95 -9.11
N ARG A 39 -7.76 -12.72 -8.52
CA ARG A 39 -6.37 -12.86 -8.99
C ARG A 39 -6.30 -13.44 -10.40
N TYR A 40 -7.09 -14.48 -10.69
CA TYR A 40 -7.16 -15.05 -12.04
C TYR A 40 -7.75 -14.06 -13.07
N ARG A 41 -8.79 -13.32 -12.70
CA ARG A 41 -9.36 -12.25 -13.56
C ARG A 41 -8.37 -11.12 -13.81
N SER A 42 -7.55 -10.77 -12.81
CA SER A 42 -6.59 -9.67 -12.88
C SER A 42 -5.55 -9.85 -13.98
N PHE A 43 -5.07 -11.07 -14.22
CA PHE A 43 -4.17 -11.34 -15.34
C PHE A 43 -4.79 -11.04 -16.70
N ARG A 44 -6.09 -11.32 -16.89
CA ARG A 44 -6.81 -10.98 -18.13
C ARG A 44 -6.98 -9.47 -18.27
N ARG A 45 -7.37 -8.78 -17.19
CA ARG A 45 -7.48 -7.31 -17.16
C ARG A 45 -6.16 -6.63 -17.50
N MET A 46 -5.06 -7.09 -16.90
CA MET A 46 -3.71 -6.60 -17.18
C MET A 46 -3.34 -6.78 -18.65
N LYS A 47 -3.60 -7.94 -19.25
CA LYS A 47 -3.33 -8.16 -20.68
C LYS A 47 -4.17 -7.25 -21.57
N ALA A 48 -5.45 -7.06 -21.26
CA ALA A 48 -6.32 -6.16 -22.01
C ALA A 48 -5.82 -4.71 -21.92
N PHE A 49 -5.47 -4.24 -20.72
CA PHE A 49 -4.86 -2.94 -20.51
C PHE A 49 -3.57 -2.75 -21.31
N LEU A 50 -2.66 -3.74 -21.30
CA LEU A 50 -1.42 -3.65 -22.07
C LEU A 50 -1.65 -3.61 -23.58
N ARG A 51 -2.74 -4.21 -24.09
CA ARG A 51 -3.12 -4.11 -25.52
C ARG A 51 -3.77 -2.78 -25.87
N SER A 52 -4.41 -2.13 -24.90
CA SER A 52 -4.99 -0.79 -25.11
C SER A 52 -3.93 0.31 -25.03
N LEU A 53 -2.73 0.02 -24.53
CA LEU A 53 -1.59 0.91 -24.71
C LEU A 53 -1.25 0.94 -26.20
N GLY A 54 -1.12 2.14 -26.76
CA GLY A 54 -0.79 2.33 -28.17
C GLY A 54 0.59 1.76 -28.56
N PRO A 55 1.06 2.04 -29.78
CA PRO A 55 2.36 1.54 -30.25
C PRO A 55 3.51 2.00 -29.35
N GLU A 56 3.41 3.21 -28.79
CA GLU A 56 4.33 3.70 -27.79
C GLU A 56 4.04 3.06 -26.43
N LYS A 57 5.02 2.34 -25.87
CA LYS A 57 4.90 1.69 -24.56
C LYS A 57 5.31 2.69 -23.47
N PRO A 58 4.37 3.27 -22.72
CA PRO A 58 4.70 4.24 -21.68
C PRO A 58 5.47 3.59 -20.54
N GLU A 59 6.17 4.41 -19.75
CA GLU A 59 6.70 3.97 -18.46
C GLU A 59 5.55 3.51 -17.55
N ILE A 60 5.70 2.34 -16.93
CA ILE A 60 4.71 1.79 -15.99
C ILE A 60 5.28 1.81 -14.57
N PHE A 61 4.61 2.46 -13.64
CA PHE A 61 4.87 2.33 -12.21
C PHE A 61 3.92 1.30 -11.60
N LEU A 62 4.46 0.35 -10.83
CA LEU A 62 3.67 -0.69 -10.18
C LEU A 62 3.65 -0.45 -8.68
N LEU A 63 2.49 -0.11 -8.13
CA LEU A 63 2.28 0.05 -6.69
C LEU A 63 1.67 -1.21 -6.08
N HIS A 64 2.27 -1.72 -5.02
CA HIS A 64 1.76 -2.79 -4.19
C HIS A 64 1.19 -2.25 -2.88
N CYS A 65 -0.07 -2.57 -2.59
CA CYS A 65 -0.75 -2.23 -1.34
C CYS A 65 -1.43 -3.47 -0.74
N ALA A 66 -1.30 -3.68 0.57
CA ALA A 66 -1.99 -4.79 1.24
C ALA A 66 -3.52 -4.58 1.22
N SER A 67 -3.96 -3.35 1.52
CA SER A 67 -5.36 -2.97 1.66
C SER A 67 -5.61 -1.51 1.26
N MET A 68 -6.86 -1.06 1.38
CA MET A 68 -7.25 0.34 1.19
C MET A 68 -6.47 1.30 2.10
N GLY A 69 -6.22 0.91 3.36
CA GLY A 69 -5.52 1.78 4.31
C GLY A 69 -4.10 2.11 3.87
N GLU A 70 -3.33 1.14 3.35
CA GLU A 70 -2.00 1.42 2.78
C GLU A 70 -2.10 2.24 1.50
N PHE A 71 -3.14 2.04 0.69
CA PHE A 71 -3.34 2.82 -0.53
C PHE A 71 -3.62 4.30 -0.25
N GLU A 72 -4.36 4.63 0.80
CA GLU A 72 -4.61 6.02 1.20
C GLU A 72 -3.32 6.82 1.42
N HIS A 73 -2.31 6.19 2.02
CA HIS A 73 -0.99 6.80 2.19
C HIS A 73 -0.26 6.98 0.85
N ALA A 74 -0.50 6.12 -0.14
CA ALA A 74 0.14 6.23 -1.45
C ALA A 74 -0.53 7.29 -2.36
N ARG A 75 -1.78 7.70 -2.10
CA ARG A 75 -2.53 8.60 -2.99
C ARG A 75 -1.83 9.95 -3.25
N PRO A 76 -1.27 10.67 -2.25
CA PRO A 76 -0.53 11.91 -2.51
C PRO A 76 0.65 11.69 -3.46
N LEU A 77 1.40 10.61 -3.26
CA LEU A 77 2.52 10.25 -4.12
C LEU A 77 2.07 9.95 -5.55
N LEU A 78 0.98 9.20 -5.74
CA LEU A 78 0.46 8.90 -7.07
C LEU A 78 0.01 10.14 -7.82
N ARG A 79 -0.60 11.11 -7.12
CA ARG A 79 -0.96 12.42 -7.70
C ARG A 79 0.27 13.20 -8.11
N ALA A 80 1.26 13.32 -7.23
CA ALA A 80 2.52 13.99 -7.53
C ALA A 80 3.27 13.31 -8.69
N LEU A 81 3.27 11.97 -8.74
CA LEU A 81 3.87 11.19 -9.82
C LEU A 81 3.17 11.48 -11.15
N LYS A 82 1.83 11.46 -11.19
CA LYS A 82 1.08 11.74 -12.42
C LYS A 82 1.30 13.17 -12.90
N ALA A 83 1.36 14.15 -11.99
CA ALA A 83 1.65 15.54 -12.33
C ALA A 83 3.05 15.71 -12.94
N ARG A 84 4.06 15.01 -12.42
CA ARG A 84 5.45 15.08 -12.92
C ARG A 84 5.73 14.20 -14.14
N ARG A 85 4.93 13.15 -14.34
CA ARG A 85 5.06 12.17 -15.43
C ARG A 85 3.67 11.90 -16.06
N PRO A 86 3.05 12.87 -16.76
CA PRO A 86 1.69 12.72 -17.29
C PRO A 86 1.51 11.53 -18.23
N GLU A 87 2.53 11.21 -19.01
CA GLU A 87 2.52 10.09 -19.96
C GLU A 87 2.72 8.71 -19.32
N SER A 88 3.18 8.67 -18.06
CA SER A 88 3.37 7.40 -17.36
C SER A 88 2.03 6.77 -16.98
N ARG A 89 2.06 5.45 -16.83
CA ARG A 89 0.92 4.65 -16.38
C ARG A 89 1.19 4.09 -14.99
N THR A 90 0.17 4.12 -14.15
CA THR A 90 0.23 3.55 -12.80
C THR A 90 -0.68 2.34 -12.72
N VAL A 91 -0.10 1.20 -12.37
CA VAL A 91 -0.83 -0.02 -12.03
C VAL A 91 -0.76 -0.20 -10.51
N VAL A 92 -1.91 -0.38 -9.87
CA VAL A 92 -2.00 -0.65 -8.44
C VAL A 92 -2.47 -2.09 -8.23
N MET A 93 -1.71 -2.84 -7.44
CA MET A 93 -2.03 -4.20 -7.08
C MET A 93 -2.36 -4.32 -5.59
N PHE A 94 -3.52 -4.91 -5.30
CA PHE A 94 -4.01 -5.13 -3.94
C PHE A 94 -3.96 -6.60 -3.55
N PHE A 95 -3.46 -6.90 -2.35
CA PHE A 95 -3.56 -8.28 -1.84
C PHE A 95 -4.97 -8.59 -1.31
N SER A 96 -5.56 -7.69 -0.52
CA SER A 96 -6.85 -7.93 0.11
C SER A 96 -8.04 -7.57 -0.79
N PRO A 97 -9.16 -8.31 -0.69
CA PRO A 97 -10.41 -7.90 -1.31
C PRO A 97 -10.93 -6.55 -0.82
N SER A 98 -10.64 -6.16 0.43
CA SER A 98 -11.06 -4.85 0.94
C SER A 98 -10.32 -3.68 0.30
N GLY A 99 -9.13 -3.88 -0.28
CA GLY A 99 -8.51 -2.90 -1.15
C GLY A 99 -9.16 -2.87 -2.53
N TYR A 100 -9.04 -3.97 -3.27
CA TYR A 100 -9.46 -4.04 -4.67
C TYR A 100 -10.97 -3.87 -4.90
N GLU A 101 -11.82 -4.34 -3.99
CA GLU A 101 -13.27 -4.24 -4.17
C GLU A 101 -13.81 -2.85 -3.82
N ASN A 102 -13.13 -2.09 -2.96
CA ASN A 102 -13.60 -0.78 -2.51
C ASN A 102 -12.99 0.37 -3.32
N VAL A 103 -11.77 0.21 -3.82
CA VAL A 103 -11.10 1.21 -4.66
C VAL A 103 -11.30 0.87 -6.13
N LYS A 104 -12.30 1.51 -6.77
CA LYS A 104 -12.62 1.29 -8.19
C LYS A 104 -11.99 2.32 -9.13
N SER A 105 -11.75 3.52 -8.63
CA SER A 105 -11.08 4.60 -9.34
C SER A 105 -10.27 5.44 -8.36
N ALA A 106 -9.17 6.01 -8.83
CA ALA A 106 -8.45 7.04 -8.10
C ALA A 106 -7.67 7.91 -9.10
N PRO A 107 -7.56 9.23 -8.85
CA PRO A 107 -6.69 10.10 -9.65
C PRO A 107 -5.27 9.55 -9.71
N GLY A 108 -4.69 9.51 -10.91
CA GLY A 108 -3.33 9.03 -11.14
C GLY A 108 -3.16 7.51 -11.18
N VAL A 109 -4.26 6.73 -11.23
CA VAL A 109 -4.22 5.28 -11.41
C VAL A 109 -4.94 4.86 -12.70
N ASP A 110 -4.23 4.10 -13.54
CA ASP A 110 -4.75 3.61 -14.82
C ASP A 110 -5.34 2.20 -14.73
N LEU A 111 -4.84 1.38 -13.80
CA LEU A 111 -5.32 0.00 -13.64
C LEU A 111 -5.22 -0.47 -12.19
N PHE A 112 -6.33 -1.01 -11.69
CA PHE A 112 -6.36 -1.79 -10.45
C PHE A 112 -6.42 -3.28 -10.74
N ILE A 113 -5.55 -4.05 -10.09
CA ILE A 113 -5.48 -5.51 -10.14
C ILE A 113 -5.36 -6.09 -8.73
N TYR A 114 -5.66 -7.39 -8.60
CA TYR A 114 -5.17 -8.13 -7.44
C TYR A 114 -3.69 -8.44 -7.61
N ALA A 115 -2.93 -8.30 -6.53
CA ALA A 115 -1.57 -8.81 -6.46
C ALA A 115 -1.57 -10.33 -6.71
N PRO A 116 -0.63 -10.83 -7.52
CA PRO A 116 -0.55 -12.26 -7.77
C PRO A 116 -0.22 -12.99 -6.46
N PHE A 117 -0.47 -14.29 -6.43
CA PHE A 117 0.12 -15.14 -5.40
C PHE A 117 1.64 -14.98 -5.43
N ASP A 118 2.26 -14.79 -4.27
CA ASP A 118 3.71 -14.61 -4.10
C ASP A 118 4.49 -15.91 -4.27
N TRP A 119 4.19 -16.61 -5.36
CA TRP A 119 5.06 -17.64 -5.91
C TRP A 119 5.99 -16.97 -6.94
N TRP A 120 7.17 -17.53 -7.16
CA TRP A 120 8.12 -16.98 -8.12
C TRP A 120 7.55 -16.85 -9.56
N TRP A 121 6.73 -17.82 -10.01
CA TRP A 121 6.24 -17.86 -11.41
C TRP A 121 5.21 -16.77 -11.76
N PRO A 122 4.13 -16.53 -10.98
CA PRO A 122 3.11 -15.52 -11.31
C PRO A 122 3.69 -14.12 -11.18
N VAL A 123 4.51 -13.88 -10.15
CA VAL A 123 5.20 -12.61 -9.92
C VAL A 123 6.11 -12.30 -11.11
N ARG A 124 6.97 -13.26 -11.51
CA ARG A 124 7.85 -13.09 -12.68
C ARG A 124 7.06 -12.84 -13.95
N ARG A 125 5.96 -13.56 -14.16
CA ARG A 125 5.07 -13.38 -15.33
C ARG A 125 4.48 -11.98 -15.37
N LEU A 126 3.98 -11.48 -14.23
CA LEU A 126 3.41 -10.14 -14.11
C LEU A 126 4.47 -9.06 -14.35
N PHE A 127 5.64 -9.17 -13.73
CA PHE A 127 6.73 -8.21 -13.91
C PHE A 127 7.27 -8.21 -15.34
N ARG A 128 7.38 -9.36 -16.01
CA ARG A 128 7.79 -9.43 -17.41
C ARG A 128 6.77 -8.85 -18.38
N ALA A 129 5.48 -8.95 -18.05
CA ALA A 129 4.41 -8.38 -18.85
C ALA A 129 4.34 -6.85 -18.68
N LEU A 130 4.36 -6.35 -17.45
CA LEU A 130 4.29 -4.92 -17.16
C LEU A 130 5.61 -4.18 -17.42
N ARG A 131 6.76 -4.85 -17.25
CA ARG A 131 8.11 -4.23 -17.29
C ARG A 131 8.16 -2.92 -16.51
N PRO A 132 7.78 -2.91 -15.22
CA PRO A 132 7.61 -1.68 -14.49
C PRO A 132 8.94 -0.93 -14.36
N ARG A 133 8.89 0.38 -14.52
CA ARG A 133 9.99 1.31 -14.29
C ARG A 133 10.48 1.25 -12.85
N ALA A 134 9.55 1.08 -11.91
CA ALA A 134 9.80 0.81 -10.50
C ALA A 134 8.63 0.04 -9.87
N LEU A 135 8.97 -0.82 -8.91
CA LEU A 135 8.03 -1.40 -7.94
C LEU A 135 7.99 -0.50 -6.71
N LEU A 136 6.81 0.04 -6.41
CA LEU A 136 6.53 0.85 -5.23
C LEU A 136 5.78 -0.04 -4.24
N ILE A 137 6.24 -0.13 -2.99
CA ILE A 137 5.62 -0.95 -1.94
C ILE A 137 5.15 -0.02 -0.85
N ALA A 138 3.87 -0.10 -0.49
CA ALA A 138 3.32 0.73 0.57
C ALA A 138 3.59 0.14 1.96
N LYS A 139 4.10 1.00 2.84
CA LYS A 139 4.24 0.83 4.28
C LYS A 139 5.18 -0.30 4.70
N TYR A 140 4.66 -1.49 4.96
CA TYR A 140 5.43 -2.64 5.49
C TYR A 140 5.18 -3.95 4.74
N ASP A 141 4.36 -3.93 3.68
CA ASP A 141 3.87 -5.13 3.00
C ASP A 141 4.87 -5.67 1.98
N VAL A 142 6.04 -6.09 2.48
CA VAL A 142 7.14 -6.62 1.68
C VAL A 142 6.98 -8.13 1.51
N TRP A 143 6.92 -8.56 0.24
CA TRP A 143 6.77 -9.96 -0.15
C TRP A 143 8.08 -10.53 -0.74
N PRO A 144 8.55 -11.71 -0.30
CA PRO A 144 9.84 -12.25 -0.72
C PRO A 144 9.97 -12.44 -2.24
N ASN A 145 9.01 -13.10 -2.90
CA ASN A 145 9.12 -13.36 -4.34
C ASN A 145 8.94 -12.08 -5.15
N GLN A 146 8.14 -11.12 -4.72
CA GLN A 146 8.13 -9.77 -5.32
C GLN A 146 9.53 -9.15 -5.33
N LEU A 147 10.25 -9.13 -4.21
CA LEU A 147 11.59 -8.54 -4.20
C LEU A 147 12.64 -9.36 -4.96
N TRP A 148 12.62 -10.68 -4.82
CA TRP A 148 13.57 -11.54 -5.53
C TRP A 148 13.36 -11.47 -7.05
N MET A 149 12.11 -11.46 -7.51
CA MET A 149 11.81 -11.33 -8.94
C MET A 149 12.11 -9.91 -9.46
N ALA A 150 11.80 -8.87 -8.70
CA ALA A 150 12.18 -7.50 -9.05
C ALA A 150 13.70 -7.39 -9.26
N ARG A 151 14.48 -7.89 -8.29
CA ARG A 151 15.95 -7.92 -8.38
C ARG A 151 16.43 -8.72 -9.59
N SER A 152 15.87 -9.91 -9.83
CA SER A 152 16.28 -10.77 -10.96
C SER A 152 16.01 -10.13 -12.33
N LEU A 153 15.02 -9.24 -12.40
CA LEU A 153 14.62 -8.51 -13.60
C LEU A 153 15.18 -7.08 -13.62
N LYS A 154 16.06 -6.72 -12.66
CA LYS A 154 16.65 -5.39 -12.50
C LYS A 154 15.61 -4.26 -12.36
N ILE A 155 14.46 -4.55 -11.76
CA ILE A 155 13.41 -3.59 -11.45
C ILE A 155 13.76 -2.92 -10.11
N PRO A 156 13.95 -1.60 -10.05
CA PRO A 156 14.12 -0.87 -8.79
C PRO A 156 12.88 -1.04 -7.90
N ALA A 157 13.11 -1.37 -6.63
CA ALA A 157 12.04 -1.57 -5.65
C ALA A 157 12.18 -0.55 -4.51
N LEU A 158 11.13 0.19 -4.22
CA LEU A 158 11.10 1.24 -3.21
C LEU A 158 10.02 0.93 -2.17
N LEU A 159 10.37 1.03 -0.89
CA LEU A 159 9.41 0.97 0.21
C LEU A 159 9.04 2.40 0.64
N LEU A 160 7.75 2.70 0.60
CA LEU A 160 7.19 4.04 0.83
C LEU A 160 6.46 4.09 2.19
N ASN A 161 6.45 5.24 2.86
CA ASN A 161 5.90 5.41 4.21
C ASN A 161 6.30 4.26 5.15
N ALA A 162 7.56 3.91 5.09
CA ALA A 162 8.08 2.73 5.75
C ALA A 162 8.03 2.94 7.26
N THR A 163 7.31 2.06 7.95
CA THR A 163 7.22 2.02 9.42
C THR A 163 7.79 0.71 9.93
N LEU A 164 8.61 0.73 10.98
CA LEU A 164 9.12 -0.46 11.63
C LEU A 164 9.30 -0.19 13.12
N GLN A 165 8.43 -0.79 13.93
CA GLN A 165 8.54 -0.73 15.38
C GLN A 165 9.71 -1.58 15.89
N LYS A 166 10.33 -1.15 16.99
CA LYS A 166 11.44 -1.87 17.65
C LYS A 166 11.05 -3.31 18.06
N THR A 167 9.79 -3.52 18.42
CA THR A 167 9.21 -4.81 18.83
C THR A 167 8.77 -5.68 17.66
N SER A 168 8.93 -5.23 16.41
CA SER A 168 8.51 -6.01 15.25
C SER A 168 9.25 -7.34 15.16
N GLY A 169 8.53 -8.43 14.95
CA GLY A 169 9.12 -9.75 14.71
C GLY A 169 10.09 -9.80 13.53
N ARG A 170 10.07 -8.81 12.62
CA ARG A 170 11.06 -8.65 11.55
C ARG A 170 12.47 -8.38 12.08
N LEU A 171 12.59 -7.81 13.27
CA LEU A 171 13.85 -7.55 13.96
C LEU A 171 14.28 -8.72 14.86
N HIS A 172 13.45 -9.75 15.00
CA HIS A 172 13.76 -10.92 15.82
C HIS A 172 15.04 -11.60 15.30
N PRO A 173 16.01 -11.96 16.16
CA PRO A 173 17.31 -12.50 15.75
C PRO A 173 17.21 -13.68 14.76
N ALA A 174 16.27 -14.60 14.99
CA ALA A 174 16.07 -15.78 14.13
C ALA A 174 15.59 -15.42 12.70
N LEU A 175 14.81 -14.36 12.53
CA LEU A 175 14.29 -13.93 11.23
C LEU A 175 15.14 -12.83 10.59
N ARG A 176 15.96 -12.14 11.38
CA ARG A 176 16.72 -10.96 10.95
C ARG A 176 17.57 -11.26 9.71
N TRP A 177 18.21 -12.42 9.63
CA TRP A 177 19.04 -12.79 8.48
C TRP A 177 18.23 -12.95 7.20
N PHE A 178 17.09 -13.63 7.28
CA PHE A 178 16.14 -13.73 6.17
C PHE A 178 15.66 -12.33 5.75
N GLN A 179 15.22 -11.51 6.70
CA GLN A 179 14.75 -10.15 6.42
C GLN A 179 15.84 -9.28 5.79
N ARG A 180 17.10 -9.39 6.24
CA ARG A 180 18.25 -8.69 5.62
C ARG A 180 18.40 -9.05 4.14
N THR A 181 18.12 -10.29 3.74
CA THR A 181 18.18 -10.67 2.31
C THR A 181 17.13 -9.95 1.46
N LEU A 182 16.00 -9.57 2.06
CA LEU A 182 14.90 -8.85 1.43
C LEU A 182 15.20 -7.34 1.41
N TYR A 183 15.37 -6.73 2.58
CA TYR A 183 15.48 -5.27 2.72
C TYR A 183 16.78 -4.71 2.13
N ARG A 184 17.88 -5.47 2.09
CA ARG A 184 19.10 -5.03 1.37
C ARG A 184 18.90 -4.96 -0.14
N GLY A 185 17.93 -5.70 -0.68
CA GLY A 185 17.57 -5.68 -2.10
C GLY A 185 16.75 -4.46 -2.52
N LEU A 186 16.23 -3.69 -1.57
CA LEU A 186 15.50 -2.47 -1.88
C LEU A 186 16.46 -1.38 -2.38
N THR A 187 15.98 -0.61 -3.35
CA THR A 187 16.67 0.54 -3.92
C THR A 187 16.61 1.72 -2.96
N ARG A 188 15.42 1.98 -2.40
CA ARG A 188 15.18 2.97 -1.35
C ARG A 188 14.14 2.49 -0.34
N ILE A 189 14.27 2.94 0.88
CA ILE A 189 13.33 2.80 1.99
C ILE A 189 13.08 4.21 2.52
N LEU A 190 11.88 4.72 2.29
CA LEU A 190 11.46 6.06 2.65
C LEU A 190 10.63 5.97 3.92
N THR A 191 11.22 6.29 5.07
CA THR A 191 10.60 6.13 6.38
C THR A 191 9.87 7.38 6.82
N ILE A 192 8.88 7.21 7.71
CA ILE A 192 8.08 8.33 8.20
C ILE A 192 8.75 9.13 9.32
N SER A 193 9.77 8.55 9.97
CA SER A 193 10.51 9.16 11.07
C SER A 193 11.95 8.68 11.09
N ASP A 194 12.81 9.39 11.85
CA ASP A 194 14.16 8.93 12.15
C ASP A 194 14.17 7.66 13.01
N THR A 195 13.19 7.50 13.91
CA THR A 195 13.06 6.26 14.71
C THR A 195 12.84 5.05 13.80
N ASP A 196 11.97 5.18 12.80
CA ASP A 196 11.75 4.13 11.81
C ASP A 196 12.99 3.89 10.94
N ARG A 197 13.68 4.96 10.52
CA ARG A 197 14.95 4.89 9.78
C ARG A 197 15.95 4.03 10.54
N ASP A 198 16.18 4.34 11.80
CA ASP A 198 17.16 3.65 12.64
C ASP A 198 16.80 2.18 12.86
N ASN A 199 15.51 1.85 12.92
CA ASN A 199 15.07 0.47 12.96
C ASN A 199 15.33 -0.27 11.63
N TYR A 200 15.08 0.38 10.48
CA TYR A 200 15.37 -0.19 9.17
C TYR A 200 16.87 -0.34 8.88
N LEU A 201 17.74 0.50 9.43
CA LEU A 201 19.21 0.35 9.33
C LEU A 201 19.70 -1.01 9.88
N ARG A 202 18.93 -1.64 10.78
CA ARG A 202 19.23 -2.99 11.29
C ARG A 202 19.00 -4.09 10.26
N LEU A 203 18.29 -3.82 9.17
CA LEU A 203 17.89 -4.77 8.13
C LEU A 203 18.42 -4.39 6.73
N ALA A 204 18.53 -3.11 6.42
CA ALA A 204 18.82 -2.60 5.09
C ALA A 204 20.26 -2.08 4.95
N ARG A 205 20.58 -1.55 3.76
CA ARG A 205 21.83 -0.81 3.50
C ARG A 205 21.62 0.64 3.90
N ALA A 206 22.60 1.28 4.53
CA ALA A 206 22.44 2.61 5.12
C ALA A 206 22.05 3.66 4.07
N GLU A 207 22.73 3.65 2.92
CA GLU A 207 22.50 4.53 1.78
C GLU A 207 21.13 4.36 1.10
N ALA A 208 20.41 3.30 1.44
CA ALA A 208 19.07 3.06 0.93
C ALA A 208 17.97 3.63 1.82
N VAL A 209 18.24 3.96 3.09
CA VAL A 209 17.21 4.36 4.06
C VAL A 209 17.25 5.88 4.28
N ILE A 210 16.11 6.54 4.08
CA ILE A 210 15.97 8.00 4.21
C ILE A 210 14.66 8.30 4.95
N ALA A 211 14.70 9.15 5.98
CA ALA A 211 13.51 9.67 6.63
C ALA A 211 12.95 10.84 5.82
N VAL A 212 11.67 10.76 5.43
CA VAL A 212 11.02 11.75 4.56
C VAL A 212 9.68 12.27 5.07
N GLY A 213 9.21 11.76 6.22
CA GLY A 213 7.92 12.12 6.80
C GLY A 213 6.77 11.21 6.38
N ASP A 214 5.59 11.43 6.96
CA ASP A 214 4.39 10.64 6.72
C ASP A 214 3.46 11.33 5.71
N THR A 215 3.25 10.71 4.55
CA THR A 215 2.31 11.23 3.55
C THR A 215 0.85 11.20 4.00
N LYS A 216 0.53 10.60 5.15
CA LYS A 216 -0.79 10.76 5.77
C LYS A 216 -1.13 12.23 5.98
N TYR A 217 -0.15 13.06 6.36
CA TYR A 217 -0.35 14.48 6.56
C TYR A 217 -0.68 15.19 5.24
N ASP A 218 0.03 14.88 4.16
CA ASP A 218 -0.27 15.40 2.81
C ASP A 218 -1.70 15.05 2.39
N GLN A 219 -2.13 13.82 2.69
CA GLN A 219 -3.49 13.37 2.37
C GLN A 219 -4.56 14.10 3.19
N VAL A 220 -4.28 14.44 4.45
CA VAL A 220 -5.17 15.25 5.29
C VAL A 220 -5.26 16.68 4.77
N ILE A 221 -4.12 17.31 4.47
CA ILE A 221 -4.07 18.67 3.92
C ILE A 221 -4.86 18.74 2.62
N SER A 222 -4.57 17.84 1.68
CA SER A 222 -5.26 17.82 0.39
C SER A 222 -6.77 17.58 0.52
N ARG A 223 -7.22 16.72 1.44
CA ARG A 223 -8.66 16.55 1.70
C ARG A 223 -9.29 17.81 2.28
N ALA A 224 -8.59 18.47 3.20
CA ALA A 224 -9.06 19.72 3.78
C ALA A 224 -9.22 20.78 2.70
N GLU A 225 -8.23 20.93 1.80
CA GLU A 225 -8.28 21.87 0.67
C GLU A 225 -9.40 21.54 -0.32
N GLU A 226 -9.55 20.27 -0.73
CA GLU A 226 -10.66 19.83 -1.59
C GLU A 226 -12.02 20.12 -0.94
N SER A 227 -12.14 19.90 0.37
CA SER A 227 -13.39 20.14 1.11
C SER A 227 -13.72 21.61 1.36
N ARG A 228 -12.74 22.53 1.31
CA ARG A 228 -12.99 23.97 1.49
C ARG A 228 -13.93 24.53 0.42
N ALA A 229 -13.97 23.92 -0.76
CA ALA A 229 -14.87 24.32 -1.84
C ALA A 229 -16.34 23.94 -1.59
N THR A 230 -16.60 22.99 -0.68
CA THR A 230 -17.94 22.48 -0.38
C THR A 230 -18.07 22.21 1.11
N LEU A 231 -18.69 23.13 1.85
CA LEU A 231 -19.21 22.79 3.16
C LEU A 231 -20.31 21.73 2.98
N PRO A 232 -20.22 20.56 3.62
CA PRO A 232 -21.25 19.53 3.50
C PRO A 232 -22.56 19.92 4.19
N LEU A 233 -22.55 21.01 4.96
CA LEU A 233 -23.73 21.55 5.63
C LEU A 233 -24.36 22.66 4.77
N PRO A 234 -25.69 22.66 4.58
CA PRO A 234 -26.38 23.75 3.89
C PRO A 234 -26.07 25.10 4.54
N SER A 235 -25.90 26.15 3.75
CA SER A 235 -25.61 27.51 4.24
C SER A 235 -26.64 27.96 5.30
N ALA A 236 -27.91 27.61 5.12
CA ALA A 236 -28.99 27.87 6.07
C ALA A 236 -28.77 27.23 7.46
N VAL A 237 -28.03 26.12 7.55
CA VAL A 237 -27.69 25.47 8.83
C VAL A 237 -26.55 26.23 9.54
N CYS A 238 -25.63 26.83 8.77
CA CYS A 238 -24.45 27.49 9.31
C CYS A 238 -24.63 29.00 9.55
N GLN A 239 -25.55 29.65 8.84
CA GLN A 239 -25.66 31.11 8.85
C GLN A 239 -26.03 31.66 10.24
N GLY A 240 -25.22 32.58 10.76
CA GLY A 240 -25.42 33.25 12.04
C GLY A 240 -25.21 32.36 13.27
N LYS A 241 -24.73 31.12 13.11
CA LYS A 241 -24.55 30.15 14.19
C LYS A 241 -23.09 29.77 14.38
N ARG A 242 -22.68 29.55 15.63
CA ARG A 242 -21.41 28.86 15.92
C ARG A 242 -21.64 27.37 15.76
N ILE A 243 -20.91 26.73 14.84
CA ILE A 243 -21.07 25.31 14.53
C ILE A 243 -19.94 24.51 15.17
N PHE A 244 -20.32 23.51 15.96
CA PHE A 244 -19.41 22.50 16.48
C PHE A 244 -19.69 21.18 15.76
N VAL A 245 -18.65 20.51 15.25
CA VAL A 245 -18.76 19.21 14.59
C VAL A 245 -17.96 18.18 15.37
N ALA A 246 -18.66 17.20 15.93
CA ALA A 246 -18.05 16.03 16.55
C ALA A 246 -18.06 14.87 15.52
N GLY A 247 -16.94 14.66 14.85
CA GLY A 247 -16.81 13.58 13.87
C GLY A 247 -16.29 12.30 14.52
N SER A 248 -16.86 11.14 14.13
CA SER A 248 -16.41 9.82 14.58
C SER A 248 -16.42 9.63 16.11
N THR A 249 -17.42 10.18 16.78
CA THR A 249 -17.64 9.96 18.21
C THR A 249 -18.14 8.55 18.50
N TRP A 250 -17.75 8.05 19.65
CA TRP A 250 -18.28 6.84 20.28
C TRP A 250 -19.08 7.22 21.53
N PRO A 251 -19.96 6.34 22.05
CA PRO A 251 -20.76 6.63 23.24
C PRO A 251 -19.93 7.18 24.41
N GLU A 252 -18.71 6.70 24.59
CA GLU A 252 -17.76 7.15 25.61
C GLU A 252 -17.34 8.62 25.38
N ASP A 253 -17.04 9.02 24.14
CA ASP A 253 -16.72 10.41 23.81
C ASP A 253 -17.93 11.32 24.09
N GLU A 254 -19.13 10.86 23.75
CA GLU A 254 -20.38 11.61 23.92
C GLU A 254 -20.70 11.89 25.39
N THR A 255 -20.36 10.96 26.29
CA THR A 255 -20.53 11.17 27.74
C THR A 255 -19.77 12.37 28.27
N HIS A 256 -18.68 12.77 27.61
CA HIS A 256 -17.87 13.94 27.96
C HIS A 256 -18.21 15.16 27.09
N LEU A 257 -18.42 14.96 25.77
CA LEU A 257 -18.67 16.03 24.81
C LEU A 257 -20.02 16.71 25.01
N LEU A 258 -21.10 15.94 25.22
CA LEU A 258 -22.45 16.51 25.31
C LEU A 258 -22.64 17.40 26.54
N PRO A 259 -22.17 17.03 27.76
CA PRO A 259 -22.21 17.93 28.91
C PRO A 259 -21.43 19.23 28.68
N ALA A 260 -20.22 19.14 28.12
CA ALA A 260 -19.39 20.31 27.83
C ALA A 260 -20.08 21.25 26.81
N LEU A 261 -20.69 20.69 25.76
CA LEU A 261 -21.46 21.46 24.78
C LEU A 261 -22.67 22.14 25.39
N ARG A 262 -23.42 21.46 26.28
CA ARG A 262 -24.55 22.07 26.99
C ARG A 262 -24.11 23.23 27.88
N GLN A 263 -22.95 23.10 28.55
CA GLN A 263 -22.40 24.17 29.36
C GLN A 263 -21.98 25.38 28.50
N LEU A 264 -21.30 25.13 27.37
CA LEU A 264 -20.92 26.18 26.43
C LEU A 264 -22.13 26.90 25.84
N HIS A 265 -23.18 26.17 25.45
CA HIS A 265 -24.43 26.76 24.94
C HIS A 265 -25.19 27.60 25.97
N ARG A 266 -24.97 27.39 27.28
CA ARG A 266 -25.57 28.24 28.31
C ARG A 266 -24.75 29.51 28.57
N SER A 267 -23.49 29.54 28.15
CA SER A 267 -22.54 30.61 28.46
C SER A 267 -22.33 31.60 27.31
N TYR A 268 -22.85 31.29 26.12
CA TYR A 268 -22.78 32.06 24.87
C TYR A 268 -24.12 32.01 24.16
#